data_AF-A0A1C6FP27-F1
#
_entry.id   AF-A0A1C6FP27-F1
#
_cell.length_a   1.000
_cell.length_b   1.000
_cell.length_c   1.000
_cell.angle_alpha   90.00
_cell.angle_beta   90.00
_cell.angle_gamma   90.00
#
_symmetry.space_group_name_H-M   'P 1'
#
loop_
_entity.id
_entity.type
_entity.pdbx_description
1 polymer ?
#
loop_
_entity_poly.entity_id
_entity_poly.type
_entity_poly.pdbx_seq_one_letter_code
_entity_poly.pdbx_strand_id
1 'polypeptide(L)'
;MTNLNTYFQKHGLCAENILYIYRRDRKTVIKRMDGEEFALFIPISSILAVLPECEFLNISKGTVVCRSHIVNISSDGVYTMSDGCSFQGRKRGLSSHRRLRTEMRLEDKHTSPLNMLEKCSLLDNMPLAFCVIELVFNEDGRGVDFIFRYCNAEMEKVEGVPVEEMLNRSFYEVFRNGDKKWLVSYADVALNGTKHTIHDYSPEIDKNLIIHCYQPEPGYCACVLQVVDS
;
A
#
# COMPACT_ATOMS: atom_id res chain seq x y z
N MET A 1 -14.36 -18.22 42.93
CA MET A 1 -14.52 -17.43 41.68
C MET A 1 -13.53 -16.29 41.75
N THR A 2 -12.63 -16.16 40.77
CA THR A 2 -11.71 -15.03 40.71
C THR A 2 -12.52 -13.75 40.63
N ASN A 3 -12.33 -12.83 41.58
CA ASN A 3 -12.92 -11.51 41.47
C ASN A 3 -12.27 -10.81 40.28
N LEU A 4 -13.02 -10.67 39.19
CA LEU A 4 -12.56 -10.09 37.93
C LEU A 4 -12.04 -8.67 38.11
N ASN A 5 -12.69 -7.87 38.96
CA ASN A 5 -12.23 -6.51 39.27
C ASN A 5 -10.85 -6.53 39.93
N THR A 6 -10.64 -7.43 40.90
CA THR A 6 -9.32 -7.59 41.55
C THR A 6 -8.26 -8.07 40.57
N TYR A 7 -8.61 -8.95 39.63
CA TYR A 7 -7.70 -9.41 38.58
C TYR A 7 -7.31 -8.25 37.64
N PHE A 8 -8.30 -7.47 37.21
CA PHE A 8 -8.08 -6.31 36.32
C PHE A 8 -7.21 -5.26 37.00
N GLN A 9 -7.47 -4.94 38.26
CA GLN A 9 -6.64 -4.03 39.05
C GLN A 9 -5.21 -4.54 39.20
N LYS A 10 -5.03 -5.84 39.54
CA LYS A 10 -3.71 -6.44 39.70
C LYS A 10 -2.86 -6.40 38.43
N HIS A 11 -3.49 -6.59 37.27
CA HIS A 11 -2.82 -6.62 35.96
C HIS A 11 -2.93 -5.29 35.20
N GLY A 12 -3.43 -4.24 35.85
CA GLY A 12 -3.59 -2.91 35.26
C GLY A 12 -4.50 -2.88 34.03
N LEU A 13 -5.47 -3.79 33.89
CA LEU A 13 -6.34 -3.87 32.72
C LEU A 13 -7.43 -2.79 32.76
N CYS A 14 -7.44 -1.89 31.78
CA CYS A 14 -8.44 -0.81 31.66
C CYS A 14 -8.73 -0.44 30.20
N ALA A 15 -9.74 0.41 29.96
CA ALA A 15 -10.12 0.85 28.62
C ALA A 15 -8.97 1.55 27.87
N GLU A 16 -8.10 2.27 28.59
CA GLU A 16 -7.00 3.03 28.00
C GLU A 16 -5.92 2.13 27.41
N ASN A 17 -5.73 0.91 27.94
CA ASN A 17 -4.61 0.05 27.58
C ASN A 17 -4.95 -1.31 26.95
N ILE A 18 -6.24 -1.62 26.81
CA ILE A 18 -6.71 -2.81 26.09
C ILE A 18 -7.02 -2.42 24.65
N LEU A 19 -6.40 -3.13 23.69
CA LEU A 19 -6.68 -2.95 22.26
C LEU A 19 -7.95 -3.70 21.86
N TYR A 20 -7.99 -5.00 22.14
CA TYR A 20 -9.07 -5.88 21.74
C TYR A 20 -9.08 -7.16 22.57
N ILE A 21 -10.20 -7.87 22.52
CA ILE A 21 -10.46 -9.11 23.23
C ILE A 21 -10.98 -10.12 22.23
N TYR A 22 -10.38 -11.31 22.19
CA TYR A 22 -10.76 -12.34 21.22
C TYR A 22 -10.78 -13.74 21.83
N ARG A 23 -11.42 -14.69 21.14
CA ARG A 23 -11.43 -16.10 21.55
C ARG A 23 -10.34 -16.88 20.84
N ARG A 24 -9.52 -17.59 21.61
CA ARG A 24 -8.49 -18.54 21.15
C ARG A 24 -8.47 -19.74 22.09
N ASP A 25 -8.54 -20.96 21.56
CA ASP A 25 -8.42 -22.21 22.33
C ASP A 25 -9.29 -22.29 23.59
N ARG A 26 -10.58 -21.97 23.46
CA ARG A 26 -11.58 -21.90 24.57
C ARG A 26 -11.29 -20.84 25.64
N LYS A 27 -10.21 -20.08 25.53
CA LYS A 27 -9.87 -18.94 26.39
C LYS A 27 -10.38 -17.63 25.77
N THR A 28 -10.63 -16.66 26.62
CA THR A 28 -10.80 -15.26 26.25
C THR A 28 -9.45 -14.59 26.44
N VAL A 29 -8.89 -14.05 25.36
CA VAL A 29 -7.60 -13.39 25.33
C VAL A 29 -7.83 -11.89 25.30
N ILE A 30 -7.22 -11.16 26.22
CA ILE A 30 -7.20 -9.69 26.25
C ILE A 30 -5.83 -9.25 25.75
N LYS A 31 -5.78 -8.46 24.67
CA LYS A 31 -4.56 -7.88 24.13
C LYS A 31 -4.39 -6.45 24.64
N ARG A 32 -3.21 -6.15 25.19
CA ARG A 32 -2.83 -4.80 25.63
C ARG A 32 -1.96 -4.08 24.60
N MET A 33 -1.88 -2.76 24.72
CA MET A 33 -1.07 -1.89 23.87
C MET A 33 0.45 -2.18 23.93
N ASP A 34 0.94 -2.64 25.07
CA ASP A 34 2.36 -3.03 25.27
C ASP A 34 2.69 -4.40 24.66
N GLY A 35 1.72 -5.04 24.01
CA GLY A 35 1.88 -6.34 23.37
C GLY A 35 1.57 -7.53 24.29
N GLU A 36 1.35 -7.33 25.60
CA GLU A 36 1.02 -8.43 26.50
C GLU A 36 -0.37 -9.04 26.21
N GLU A 37 -0.49 -10.34 26.46
CA GLU A 37 -1.73 -11.11 26.31
C GLU A 37 -2.14 -11.79 27.61
N PHE A 38 -3.41 -11.63 27.99
CA PHE A 38 -3.99 -12.26 29.17
C PHE A 38 -5.05 -13.26 28.74
N ALA A 39 -4.75 -14.56 28.88
CA ALA A 39 -5.63 -15.63 28.44
C ALA A 39 -6.39 -16.27 29.62
N LEU A 40 -7.70 -16.06 29.66
CA LEU A 40 -8.58 -16.44 30.77
C LEU A 40 -9.59 -17.52 30.34
N PHE A 41 -9.92 -18.46 31.22
CA PHE A 41 -11.04 -19.41 31.02
C PHE A 41 -12.41 -18.81 31.36
N ILE A 42 -12.54 -17.49 31.21
CA ILE A 42 -13.73 -16.72 31.57
C ILE A 42 -14.50 -16.37 30.30
N PRO A 43 -15.84 -16.43 30.29
CA PRO A 43 -16.62 -15.99 29.14
C PRO A 43 -16.42 -14.51 28.80
N ILE A 44 -16.39 -14.19 27.50
CA ILE A 44 -16.26 -12.82 27.02
C ILE A 44 -17.36 -11.89 27.56
N SER A 45 -18.58 -12.40 27.78
CA SER A 45 -19.68 -11.65 28.38
C SER A 45 -19.37 -11.23 29.82
N SER A 46 -18.72 -12.09 30.60
CA SER A 46 -18.31 -11.79 31.97
C SER A 46 -17.16 -10.79 32.02
N ILE A 47 -16.27 -10.80 31.03
CA ILE A 47 -15.23 -9.78 30.86
C ILE A 47 -15.85 -8.42 30.50
N LEU A 48 -16.81 -8.39 29.58
CA LEU A 48 -17.49 -7.15 29.18
C LEU A 48 -18.27 -6.51 30.33
N ALA A 49 -18.81 -7.30 31.26
CA ALA A 49 -19.56 -6.77 32.41
C ALA A 49 -18.72 -5.94 33.40
N VAL A 50 -17.38 -6.02 33.32
CA VAL A 50 -16.46 -5.21 34.15
C VAL A 50 -15.76 -4.10 33.34
N LEU A 51 -16.10 -3.96 32.06
CA LEU A 51 -15.53 -2.96 31.16
C LEU A 51 -16.57 -1.90 30.80
N PRO A 52 -16.16 -0.65 30.50
CA PRO A 52 -17.08 0.40 30.08
C PRO A 52 -17.77 0.05 28.75
N GLU A 53 -19.11 -0.09 28.76
CA GLU A 53 -19.87 -0.58 27.61
C GLU A 53 -19.67 0.25 26.32
N CYS A 54 -19.49 1.56 26.44
CA CYS A 54 -19.32 2.45 25.29
C CYS A 54 -17.93 2.36 24.63
N GLU A 55 -16.93 1.86 25.36
CA GLU A 55 -15.55 1.74 24.89
C GLU A 55 -15.28 0.41 24.19
N PHE A 56 -16.10 -0.62 24.41
CA PHE A 56 -15.82 -1.98 23.92
C PHE A 56 -16.90 -2.49 22.98
N LEU A 57 -16.55 -2.59 21.70
CA LEU A 57 -17.49 -2.91 20.62
C LEU A 57 -17.42 -4.39 20.25
N ASN A 58 -18.52 -5.12 20.42
CA ASN A 58 -18.65 -6.50 19.99
C ASN A 58 -18.92 -6.58 18.48
N ILE A 59 -17.86 -6.75 17.70
CA ILE A 59 -17.93 -6.69 16.23
C ILE A 59 -18.22 -8.05 15.59
N SER A 60 -17.89 -9.16 16.24
CA SER A 60 -18.14 -10.53 15.72
C SER A 60 -18.17 -11.58 16.85
N LYS A 61 -18.45 -12.85 16.51
CA LYS A 61 -18.60 -13.89 17.54
C LYS A 61 -17.26 -14.13 18.23
N GLY A 62 -17.17 -13.66 19.48
CA GLY A 62 -15.99 -13.84 20.30
C GLY A 62 -14.89 -12.82 20.05
N THR A 63 -15.17 -11.71 19.34
CA THR A 63 -14.23 -10.60 19.13
C THR A 63 -14.87 -9.29 19.57
N VAL A 64 -14.15 -8.56 20.39
CA VAL A 64 -14.48 -7.23 20.90
C VAL A 64 -13.28 -6.34 20.65
N VAL A 65 -13.49 -5.13 20.16
CA VAL A 65 -12.43 -4.14 19.93
C VAL A 65 -12.66 -2.91 20.80
N CYS A 66 -11.59 -2.27 21.25
CA CYS A 66 -11.69 -1.01 21.99
C CYS A 66 -11.87 0.16 20.99
N ARG A 67 -12.90 0.98 21.22
CA ARG A 67 -13.34 2.05 20.33
C ARG A 67 -12.25 3.08 20.10
N SER A 68 -11.57 3.53 21.15
CA SER A 68 -10.51 4.54 21.07
C SER A 68 -9.29 4.10 20.26
N HIS A 69 -9.11 2.79 20.06
CA HIS A 69 -7.97 2.19 19.35
C HIS A 69 -8.28 1.76 17.92
N ILE A 70 -9.50 2.01 17.41
CA ILE A 70 -9.84 1.74 16.01
C ILE A 70 -9.27 2.87 15.15
N VAL A 71 -8.40 2.53 14.20
CA VAL A 71 -7.83 3.49 13.25
C VAL A 71 -8.59 3.51 11.92
N ASN A 72 -9.27 2.42 11.56
CA ASN A 72 -10.07 2.35 10.34
C ASN A 72 -11.22 1.34 10.46
N ILE A 73 -12.31 1.62 9.75
CA ILE A 73 -13.39 0.67 9.46
C ILE A 73 -13.64 0.69 7.95
N SER A 74 -13.26 -0.38 7.26
CA SER A 74 -13.44 -0.49 5.81
C SER A 74 -14.91 -0.60 5.39
N SER A 75 -15.18 -0.42 4.10
CA SER A 75 -16.53 -0.51 3.52
C SER A 75 -17.16 -1.91 3.60
N ASP A 76 -16.33 -2.95 3.72
CA ASP A 76 -16.70 -4.36 3.93
C ASP A 76 -16.68 -4.78 5.42
N GLY A 77 -16.51 -3.81 6.34
CA GLY A 77 -16.65 -4.02 7.78
C GLY A 77 -15.45 -4.68 8.45
N VAL A 78 -14.24 -4.47 7.92
CA VAL A 78 -12.97 -4.82 8.57
C VAL A 78 -12.54 -3.68 9.46
N TYR A 79 -12.27 -3.99 10.72
CA TYR A 79 -11.78 -3.06 11.74
C TYR A 79 -10.27 -3.19 11.83
N THR A 80 -9.55 -2.09 11.63
CA THR A 80 -8.09 -2.03 11.85
C THR A 80 -7.81 -1.30 13.16
N MET A 81 -6.98 -1.91 13.98
CA MET A 81 -6.58 -1.42 15.30
C MET A 81 -5.25 -0.65 15.23
N SER A 82 -4.92 0.11 16.26
CA SER A 82 -3.70 0.94 16.34
C SER A 82 -2.38 0.15 16.29
N ASP A 83 -2.40 -1.16 16.58
CA ASP A 83 -1.27 -2.08 16.41
C ASP A 83 -1.17 -2.69 15.00
N GLY A 84 -2.04 -2.28 14.08
CA GLY A 84 -2.13 -2.79 12.71
C GLY A 84 -2.94 -4.09 12.56
N CYS A 85 -3.35 -4.75 13.66
CA CYS A 85 -4.18 -5.94 13.59
C CYS A 85 -5.57 -5.62 13.03
N SER A 86 -6.14 -6.56 12.27
CA SER A 86 -7.45 -6.37 11.62
C SER A 86 -8.43 -7.48 11.94
N PHE A 87 -9.71 -7.12 12.12
CA PHE A 87 -10.79 -8.01 12.51
C PHE A 87 -12.03 -7.82 11.65
N GLN A 88 -12.57 -8.93 11.13
CA GLN A 88 -13.80 -8.91 10.35
C GLN A 88 -15.03 -8.77 11.26
N GLY A 89 -15.79 -7.68 11.09
CA GLY A 89 -17.11 -7.50 11.67
C GLY A 89 -18.17 -8.41 11.02
N ARG A 90 -19.33 -8.56 11.67
CA ARG A 90 -20.43 -9.39 11.13
C ARG A 90 -20.92 -8.83 9.81
N LYS A 91 -20.85 -9.61 8.73
CA LYS A 91 -21.37 -9.23 7.40
C LYS A 91 -22.85 -8.80 7.40
N ARG A 92 -23.68 -9.34 8.30
CA ARG A 92 -25.10 -8.94 8.44
C ARG A 92 -25.27 -7.55 9.08
N GLY A 93 -24.21 -6.99 9.69
CA GLY A 93 -24.21 -5.70 10.39
C GLY A 93 -23.50 -4.57 9.63
N LEU A 94 -23.31 -4.69 8.31
CA LEU A 94 -22.57 -3.70 7.50
C LEU A 94 -23.14 -2.28 7.64
N SER A 95 -24.46 -2.12 7.75
CA SER A 95 -25.08 -0.81 7.99
C SER A 95 -24.64 -0.20 9.32
N SER A 96 -24.59 -0.99 10.39
CA SER A 96 -24.10 -0.55 11.71
C SER A 96 -22.61 -0.21 11.68
N HIS A 97 -21.80 -0.99 10.95
CA HIS A 97 -20.36 -0.71 10.76
C HIS A 97 -20.13 0.61 10.03
N ARG A 98 -20.90 0.88 8.95
CA ARG A 98 -20.88 2.17 8.23
C ARG A 98 -21.31 3.33 9.12
N ARG A 99 -22.38 3.17 9.90
CA ARG A 99 -22.83 4.19 10.84
C ARG A 99 -21.76 4.53 11.87
N LEU A 100 -21.14 3.50 12.46
CA LEU A 100 -20.07 3.69 13.44
C LEU A 100 -18.85 4.39 12.82
N ARG A 101 -18.47 4.03 11.60
CA ARG A 101 -17.41 4.70 10.84
C ARG A 101 -17.66 6.21 10.73
N THR A 102 -18.87 6.60 10.32
CA THR A 102 -19.27 8.02 10.22
C THR A 102 -19.29 8.70 11.60
N GLU A 103 -19.87 8.05 12.63
CA GLU A 103 -19.92 8.59 14.00
C GLU A 103 -18.51 8.85 14.57
N MET A 104 -17.57 7.95 14.31
CA MET A 104 -16.19 8.09 14.75
C MET A 104 -15.36 9.04 13.89
N ARG A 105 -15.95 9.63 12.83
CA ARG A 105 -15.24 10.43 11.82
C ARG A 105 -14.02 9.69 11.25
N LEU A 106 -14.11 8.36 11.23
CA LEU A 106 -13.21 7.46 10.49
C LEU A 106 -13.61 7.42 9.01
N GLU A 107 -14.20 8.51 8.52
CA GLU A 107 -14.29 8.72 7.08
C GLU A 107 -12.87 8.57 6.56
N ASP A 108 -12.72 7.82 5.48
CA ASP A 108 -11.47 7.78 4.77
C ASP A 108 -11.07 9.25 4.65
N LYS A 109 -9.98 9.67 5.31
CA LYS A 109 -9.16 10.71 4.69
C LYS A 109 -9.09 10.22 3.27
N HIS A 110 -9.61 11.00 2.34
CA HIS A 110 -9.77 10.63 0.96
C HIS A 110 -8.35 10.43 0.35
N THR A 111 -7.60 9.43 0.78
CA THR A 111 -6.72 8.69 -0.07
C THR A 111 -7.68 7.92 -0.94
N SER A 112 -8.26 8.62 -1.92
CA SER A 112 -8.45 8.04 -3.23
C SER A 112 -7.25 7.10 -3.43
N PRO A 113 -7.46 5.79 -3.68
CA PRO A 113 -6.35 4.88 -3.85
C PRO A 113 -5.39 5.56 -4.82
N LEU A 114 -4.15 5.77 -4.38
CA LEU A 114 -3.17 6.52 -5.17
C LEU A 114 -3.21 5.94 -6.59
N ASN A 115 -3.36 6.81 -7.58
CA ASN A 115 -3.26 6.40 -8.97
C ASN A 115 -1.86 5.78 -9.20
N MET A 116 -1.67 5.05 -10.30
CA MET A 116 -0.41 4.32 -10.52
C MET A 116 0.83 5.22 -10.45
N LEU A 117 0.75 6.46 -10.93
CA LEU A 117 1.85 7.42 -10.85
C LEU A 117 2.08 7.93 -9.43
N GLU A 118 1.04 8.22 -8.67
CA GLU A 118 1.14 8.62 -7.26
C GLU A 118 1.81 7.54 -6.39
N LYS A 119 1.56 6.25 -6.69
CA LYS A 119 2.23 5.12 -6.03
C LYS A 119 3.74 5.07 -6.32
N CYS A 120 4.19 5.63 -7.44
CA CYS A 120 5.60 5.64 -7.79
C CYS A 120 6.45 6.49 -6.83
N SER A 121 5.85 7.38 -6.02
CA SER A 121 6.55 8.11 -4.95
C SER A 121 7.32 7.20 -3.96
N LEU A 122 6.92 5.93 -3.82
CA LEU A 122 7.65 4.93 -3.04
C LEU A 122 9.04 4.60 -3.62
N LEU A 123 9.28 4.93 -4.89
CA LEU A 123 10.48 4.59 -5.66
C LEU A 123 11.44 5.78 -5.80
N ASP A 124 11.09 6.96 -5.27
CA ASP A 124 11.85 8.21 -5.46
C ASP A 124 13.31 8.08 -5.04
N ASN A 125 13.56 7.31 -3.96
CA ASN A 125 14.88 7.06 -3.39
C ASN A 125 15.39 5.63 -3.64
N MET A 126 14.75 4.86 -4.52
CA MET A 126 15.21 3.51 -4.86
C MET A 126 16.61 3.60 -5.51
N PRO A 127 17.59 2.77 -5.08
CA PRO A 127 18.97 2.83 -5.58
C PRO A 127 19.14 2.16 -6.96
N LEU A 128 18.09 2.15 -7.77
CA LEU A 128 18.08 1.66 -9.14
C LEU A 128 17.32 2.66 -10.00
N ALA A 129 17.82 2.92 -11.20
CA ALA A 129 17.18 3.82 -12.15
C ALA A 129 15.83 3.24 -12.59
N PHE A 130 14.76 4.02 -12.42
CA PHE A 130 13.41 3.62 -12.76
C PHE A 130 12.60 4.75 -13.36
N CYS A 131 11.91 4.44 -14.45
CA CYS A 131 10.96 5.35 -15.08
C CYS A 131 9.68 4.64 -15.52
N VAL A 132 8.62 5.43 -15.70
CA VAL A 132 7.38 5.01 -16.35
C VAL A 132 7.17 5.89 -17.56
N ILE A 133 7.02 5.27 -18.72
CA ILE A 133 6.76 5.94 -19.99
C ILE A 133 5.37 5.56 -20.50
N GLU A 134 4.63 6.55 -20.96
CA GLU A 134 3.31 6.38 -21.59
C GLU A 134 3.47 6.33 -23.10
N LEU A 135 2.90 5.31 -23.73
CA LEU A 135 2.83 5.19 -25.18
C LEU A 135 1.84 6.22 -25.73
N VAL A 136 2.32 7.10 -26.61
CA VAL A 136 1.49 8.06 -27.34
C VAL A 136 1.66 7.89 -28.84
N PHE A 137 0.59 8.18 -29.57
CA PHE A 137 0.59 8.16 -31.04
C PHE A 137 0.62 9.60 -31.53
N ASN A 138 1.52 9.89 -32.47
CA ASN A 138 1.55 11.20 -33.12
C ASN A 138 0.22 11.48 -33.85
N GLU A 139 -0.12 12.75 -34.07
CA GLU A 139 -1.41 13.19 -34.65
C GLU A 139 -1.74 12.53 -36.01
N ASP A 140 -0.73 12.08 -36.76
CA ASP A 140 -0.89 11.38 -38.04
C ASP A 140 -1.09 9.85 -37.91
N GLY A 141 -1.09 9.31 -36.69
CA GLY A 141 -1.27 7.87 -36.39
C GLY A 141 -0.13 6.95 -36.87
N ARG A 142 1.00 7.52 -37.33
CA ARG A 142 2.12 6.77 -37.94
C ARG A 142 3.38 6.67 -37.09
N GLY A 143 3.53 7.57 -36.11
CA GLY A 143 4.69 7.60 -35.22
C GLY A 143 4.30 7.17 -33.81
N VAL A 144 5.05 6.22 -33.26
CA VAL A 144 5.03 5.87 -31.83
C VAL A 144 6.05 6.76 -31.13
N ASP A 145 5.59 7.45 -30.10
CA ASP A 145 6.43 8.20 -29.16
C ASP A 145 6.06 7.80 -27.73
N PHE A 146 6.90 8.21 -26.77
CA PHE A 146 6.72 7.95 -25.36
C PHE A 146 6.86 9.22 -24.55
N ILE A 147 5.99 9.42 -23.56
CA ILE A 147 6.10 10.54 -22.62
C ILE A 147 6.55 10.00 -21.27
N PHE A 148 7.61 10.57 -20.70
CA PHE A 148 8.01 10.26 -19.32
C PHE A 148 6.96 10.75 -18.34
N ARG A 149 6.30 9.83 -17.63
CA ARG A 149 5.30 10.14 -16.60
C ARG A 149 5.85 10.03 -15.18
N TYR A 150 6.94 9.30 -15.00
CA TYR A 150 7.66 9.21 -13.75
C TYR A 150 9.14 8.88 -14.03
N CYS A 151 10.05 9.51 -13.29
CA CYS A 151 11.45 9.15 -13.19
C CYS A 151 11.88 9.33 -11.73
N ASN A 152 12.63 8.39 -11.18
CA ASN A 152 13.21 8.54 -9.85
C ASN A 152 14.57 9.25 -9.88
N ALA A 153 15.11 9.58 -8.71
CA ALA A 153 16.38 10.32 -8.61
C ALA A 153 17.58 9.57 -9.23
N GLU A 154 17.53 8.23 -9.30
CA GLU A 154 18.61 7.44 -9.87
C GLU A 154 18.63 7.48 -11.41
N MET A 155 17.48 7.73 -12.07
CA MET A 155 17.44 7.98 -13.52
C MET A 155 18.32 9.15 -13.93
N GLU A 156 18.26 10.26 -13.17
CA GLU A 156 19.07 11.45 -13.45
C GLU A 156 20.57 11.16 -13.37
N LYS A 157 20.99 10.30 -12.43
CA LYS A 157 22.39 9.90 -12.30
C LYS A 157 22.85 8.98 -13.43
N VAL A 158 22.00 8.06 -13.86
CA VAL A 158 22.31 7.11 -14.93
C VAL A 158 22.35 7.80 -16.28
N GLU A 159 21.33 8.61 -16.59
CA GLU A 159 21.16 9.28 -17.89
C GLU A 159 21.90 10.63 -17.98
N GLY A 160 22.29 11.23 -16.85
CA GLY A 160 22.94 12.54 -16.82
C GLY A 160 22.02 13.71 -17.19
N VAL A 161 20.71 13.50 -17.23
CA VAL A 161 19.69 14.50 -17.54
C VAL A 161 18.83 14.75 -16.29
N PRO A 162 18.54 16.00 -15.89
CA PRO A 162 17.70 16.28 -14.73
C PRO A 162 16.30 15.66 -14.87
N VAL A 163 15.75 15.10 -13.78
CA VAL A 163 14.38 14.52 -13.80
C VAL A 163 13.35 15.52 -14.32
N GLU A 164 13.49 16.78 -13.93
CA GLU A 164 12.62 17.90 -14.33
C GLU A 164 12.65 18.16 -15.85
N GLU A 165 13.76 17.83 -16.51
CA GLU A 165 13.93 17.93 -17.96
C GLU A 165 13.46 16.68 -18.71
N MET A 166 13.17 15.58 -18.01
CA MET A 166 12.57 14.38 -18.57
C MET A 166 11.04 14.40 -18.46
N LEU A 167 10.51 14.76 -17.28
CA LEU A 167 9.09 14.61 -16.96
C LEU A 167 8.18 15.36 -17.94
N ASN A 168 7.12 14.68 -18.36
CA ASN A 168 6.11 15.13 -19.32
C ASN A 168 6.65 15.58 -20.68
N ARG A 169 7.87 15.16 -21.04
CA ARG A 169 8.46 15.42 -22.36
C ARG A 169 8.53 14.14 -23.17
N SER A 170 8.61 14.33 -24.49
CA SER A 170 8.79 13.27 -25.46
C SER A 170 10.14 12.57 -25.23
N PHE A 171 10.16 11.26 -25.39
CA PHE A 171 11.37 10.46 -25.35
C PHE A 171 12.40 10.97 -26.37
N TYR A 172 11.96 11.38 -27.56
CA TYR A 172 12.85 11.93 -28.59
C TYR A 172 13.29 13.37 -28.33
N GLU A 173 12.55 14.15 -27.55
CA GLU A 173 13.00 15.47 -27.13
C GLU A 173 14.14 15.37 -26.11
N VAL A 174 14.02 14.44 -25.17
CA VAL A 174 15.01 14.16 -24.13
C VAL A 174 16.22 13.45 -24.74
N PHE A 175 15.99 12.41 -25.52
CA PHE A 175 17.01 11.58 -26.16
C PHE A 175 16.87 11.69 -27.69
N ARG A 176 17.46 12.74 -28.27
CA ARG A 176 17.38 13.01 -29.73
C ARG A 176 17.95 11.88 -30.60
N ASN A 177 18.92 11.15 -30.07
CA ASN A 177 19.50 9.97 -30.70
C ASN A 177 18.93 8.67 -30.15
N GLY A 178 17.91 8.77 -29.28
CA GLY A 178 17.31 7.68 -28.52
C GLY A 178 17.08 6.45 -29.39
N ASP A 179 17.65 5.34 -28.94
CA ASP A 179 17.88 4.21 -29.81
C ASP A 179 16.56 3.54 -30.19
N LYS A 180 16.16 3.72 -31.46
CA LYS A 180 14.85 3.25 -31.98
C LYS A 180 14.64 1.75 -31.78
N LYS A 181 15.71 1.01 -31.50
CA LYS A 181 15.71 -0.43 -31.21
C LYS A 181 14.88 -0.79 -29.98
N TRP A 182 14.83 0.06 -28.93
CA TRP A 182 14.08 -0.27 -27.70
C TRP A 182 12.59 0.04 -27.80
N LEU A 183 12.20 0.93 -28.70
CA LEU A 183 10.82 1.40 -28.85
C LEU A 183 9.85 0.28 -29.18
N VAL A 184 10.26 -0.68 -30.01
CA VAL A 184 9.41 -1.82 -30.38
C VAL A 184 9.11 -2.66 -29.14
N SER A 185 10.12 -2.93 -28.31
CA SER A 185 9.95 -3.66 -27.06
C SER A 185 9.08 -2.88 -26.07
N TYR A 186 9.29 -1.57 -25.91
CA TYR A 186 8.47 -0.75 -25.01
C TYR A 186 7.01 -0.66 -25.48
N ALA A 187 6.79 -0.55 -26.80
CA ALA A 187 5.45 -0.51 -27.38
C ALA A 187 4.73 -1.85 -27.20
N ASP A 188 5.43 -2.98 -27.40
CA ASP A 188 4.88 -4.31 -27.15
C ASP A 188 4.48 -4.49 -25.68
N VAL A 189 5.32 -4.06 -24.73
CA VAL A 189 4.97 -4.06 -23.30
C VAL A 189 3.74 -3.20 -23.05
N ALA A 190 3.74 -1.96 -23.53
CA ALA A 190 2.68 -0.98 -23.27
C ALA A 190 1.33 -1.41 -23.87
N LEU A 191 1.32 -2.08 -25.02
CA LEU A 191 0.10 -2.54 -25.69
C LEU A 191 -0.37 -3.92 -25.20
N ASN A 192 0.56 -4.87 -25.08
CA ASN A 192 0.22 -6.29 -24.91
C ASN A 192 0.43 -6.82 -23.49
N GLY A 193 1.03 -6.03 -22.59
CA GLY A 193 1.28 -6.45 -21.21
C GLY A 193 2.37 -7.52 -21.07
N THR A 194 3.20 -7.68 -22.09
CA THR A 194 4.34 -8.60 -22.07
C THR A 194 5.43 -8.10 -21.12
N LYS A 195 6.39 -8.97 -20.78
CA LYS A 195 7.60 -8.59 -20.06
C LYS A 195 8.78 -8.77 -20.99
N HIS A 196 9.67 -7.79 -21.01
CA HIS A 196 10.89 -7.83 -21.82
C HIS A 196 12.10 -7.56 -20.94
N THR A 197 13.24 -8.14 -21.29
CA THR A 197 14.53 -7.77 -20.73
C THR A 197 15.46 -7.50 -21.89
N ILE A 198 15.94 -6.28 -21.96
CA ILE A 198 16.80 -5.79 -23.03
C ILE A 198 18.22 -5.75 -22.49
N HIS A 199 19.17 -6.29 -23.24
CA HIS A 199 20.60 -6.22 -22.94
C HIS A 199 21.24 -5.48 -24.10
N ASP A 200 21.69 -4.25 -23.87
CA ASP A 200 22.20 -3.44 -24.97
C ASP A 200 23.12 -2.32 -24.49
N TYR A 201 23.94 -1.83 -25.41
CA TYR A 201 24.77 -0.66 -25.20
C TYR A 201 23.96 0.62 -25.47
N SER A 202 24.08 1.61 -24.59
CA SER A 202 23.55 2.95 -24.76
C SER A 202 24.67 3.91 -25.17
N PRO A 203 24.69 4.37 -26.42
CA PRO A 203 25.64 5.39 -26.90
C PRO A 203 25.57 6.72 -26.14
N GLU A 204 24.41 7.06 -25.61
CA GLU A 204 24.09 8.33 -24.96
C GLU A 204 24.86 8.51 -23.65
N ILE A 205 25.04 7.40 -22.92
CA ILE A 205 25.73 7.37 -21.63
C ILE A 205 27.02 6.53 -21.66
N ASP A 206 27.40 6.00 -22.82
CA ASP A 206 28.56 5.15 -23.06
C ASP A 206 28.65 3.94 -22.11
N LYS A 207 27.53 3.23 -21.91
CA LYS A 207 27.42 2.11 -20.96
C LYS A 207 26.59 0.96 -21.51
N ASN A 208 26.91 -0.26 -21.06
CA ASN A 208 26.04 -1.42 -21.23
C ASN A 208 24.92 -1.36 -20.19
N LEU A 209 23.68 -1.53 -20.66
CA LEU A 209 22.48 -1.52 -19.86
C LEU A 209 21.74 -2.86 -19.93
N ILE A 210 21.18 -3.25 -18.79
CA ILE A 210 20.10 -4.22 -18.72
C ILE A 210 18.84 -3.46 -18.35
N ILE A 211 17.81 -3.57 -19.19
CA ILE A 211 16.54 -2.87 -19.01
C ILE A 211 15.42 -3.89 -18.84
N HIS A 212 14.87 -3.97 -17.63
CA HIS A 212 13.71 -4.80 -17.34
C HIS A 212 12.43 -4.01 -17.55
N CYS A 213 11.57 -4.51 -18.43
CA CYS A 213 10.36 -3.81 -18.85
C CYS A 213 9.11 -4.63 -18.50
N TYR A 214 8.10 -3.96 -17.93
CA TYR A 214 6.80 -4.55 -17.65
C TYR A 214 5.69 -3.49 -17.73
N GLN A 215 4.44 -3.92 -17.91
CA GLN A 215 3.29 -3.03 -18.01
C GLN A 215 2.69 -2.77 -16.63
N PRO A 216 2.80 -1.55 -16.06
CA PRO A 216 2.14 -1.23 -14.79
C PRO A 216 0.63 -1.01 -14.97
N GLU A 217 0.22 -0.38 -16.08
CA GLU A 217 -1.17 -0.21 -16.54
C GLU A 217 -1.21 -0.23 -18.09
N PRO A 218 -2.35 -0.55 -18.72
CA PRO A 218 -2.49 -0.50 -20.18
C PRO A 218 -2.06 0.85 -20.76
N GLY A 219 -1.23 0.83 -21.81
CA GLY A 219 -0.66 2.03 -22.42
C GLY A 219 0.66 2.51 -21.80
N TYR A 220 1.15 1.86 -20.74
CA TYR A 220 2.38 2.25 -20.06
C TYR A 220 3.45 1.15 -20.09
N CYS A 221 4.71 1.55 -20.09
CA CYS A 221 5.86 0.69 -19.89
C CYS A 221 6.66 1.21 -18.69
N ALA A 222 6.86 0.37 -17.68
CA ALA A 222 7.78 0.64 -16.58
C ALA A 222 9.14 0.00 -16.91
N CYS A 223 10.21 0.76 -16.70
CA CYS A 223 11.57 0.36 -17.04
C CYS A 223 12.46 0.46 -15.79
N VAL A 224 13.14 -0.63 -15.45
CA VAL A 224 14.24 -0.64 -14.46
C VAL A 224 15.54 -0.74 -15.24
N LEU A 225 16.43 0.24 -15.11
CA LEU A 225 17.72 0.29 -15.79
C LEU A 225 18.83 -0.10 -14.82
N GLN A 226 19.67 -1.03 -15.25
CA GLN A 226 20.88 -1.43 -14.54
C GLN A 226 22.09 -1.22 -15.43
N VAL A 227 23.04 -0.41 -14.96
CA VAL A 227 24.36 -0.30 -15.58
C VAL A 227 25.15 -1.57 -15.28
N VAL A 228 25.75 -2.14 -16.33
CA VAL A 228 26.67 -3.27 -16.21
C VAL A 228 28.06 -2.76 -16.49
N ASP A 229 28.91 -2.79 -15.47
CA ASP A 229 30.33 -2.51 -15.62
C ASP A 229 30.96 -3.59 -16.50
N SER A 230 31.78 -3.14 -17.46
CA SER A 230 32.54 -4.02 -18.38
C SER A 230 33.86 -4.44 -17.75
#